data_AF-A0A2N0FWL0-F1
#
_entry.id   AF-A0A2N0FWL0-F1
#
_cell.length_a   1.000
_cell.length_b   1.000
_cell.length_c   1.000
_cell.angle_alpha   90.00
_cell.angle_beta   90.00
_cell.angle_gamma   90.00
#
_symmetry.space_group_name_H-M   'P 1'
#
loop_
_entity.id
_entity.type
_entity.pdbx_description
1 polymer ?
#
loop_
_entity_poly.entity_id
_entity_poly.type
_entity_poly.pdbx_seq_one_letter_code
_entity_poly.pdbx_strand_id
1 'polypeptide(L)'
;MKLKLQTLGKISFFAGALLIMSCGNDDGGIDPTMEPETEEPMDDPEMEEAITETASKIYELGSVDDPEISGTAKFITFSNDSTVVELDLENTSDGNMYPAHIHFNTAAEGGDIAVDLESVDGADGTSSTHVTVLNEGTAITYEELIAYDGYINVHLSLADLGTLVAQGDIGQNELTGTLKEYTLDSVDDENIDGTATFYERVNGEALAVIALNNTPAEGMHPGHIHQNTAAEGGDIAFTFNPVNGDTGISKTNIAALDDETLFGYAEVLNYDGYINIHLSTEELGVLIAQGDVGQNELSGESTEYALDSVDFPEIDGTVTFLERINGEALAVIMLNGTADGGVHPGHIHANSAAEGGDILFTFNSVVGATGMSKTNIASLDDDTVFGYDNILTVDGYINIHLSADNLGSLIAQGDIGANDGEDEMGEAINFDVTNNGVTTYVFNSDNLDGEENPDLTLTRGQTYTFAVNASGHPFFIKTVQGNSQANSYDTGVTNNGAQDGTITFVVPLDAPDTLFYNCQFHSVMTGTINIID
;
A
#
# COMPACT_ATOMS: atom_id res chain seq x y z
N MET A 1 -37.58 21.06 -7.29
CA MET A 1 -39.06 20.96 -7.29
C MET A 1 -39.58 21.80 -6.13
N LYS A 2 -40.27 22.94 -6.39
CA LYS A 2 -40.74 23.88 -5.36
C LYS A 2 -42.09 23.42 -4.79
N LEU A 3 -42.23 23.28 -3.48
CA LEU A 3 -43.53 23.21 -2.81
C LEU A 3 -43.67 24.35 -1.79
N LYS A 4 -44.61 25.26 -2.11
CA LYS A 4 -45.20 26.23 -1.19
C LYS A 4 -46.21 25.51 -0.28
N LEU A 5 -46.27 25.86 0.99
CA LEU A 5 -47.48 25.66 1.79
C LEU A 5 -47.88 26.95 2.53
N GLN A 6 -49.19 27.17 2.54
CA GLN A 6 -49.89 28.41 2.79
C GLN A 6 -50.22 28.65 4.27
N THR A 7 -50.42 29.94 4.55
CA THR A 7 -51.02 30.58 5.71
C THR A 7 -52.51 30.26 5.92
N LEU A 8 -52.96 30.27 7.19
CA LEU A 8 -54.28 30.68 7.73
C LEU A 8 -54.18 30.54 9.29
N GLY A 9 -54.74 31.33 10.20
CA GLY A 9 -55.67 32.45 10.20
C GLY A 9 -55.90 32.90 11.67
N LYS A 10 -56.34 34.17 11.83
CA LYS A 10 -56.54 34.93 13.09
C LYS A 10 -57.72 34.47 13.95
N ILE A 11 -57.74 34.87 15.24
CA ILE A 11 -58.84 35.34 16.14
C ILE A 11 -58.21 35.61 17.53
N SER A 12 -58.62 36.51 18.45
CA SER A 12 -59.14 37.89 18.52
C SER A 12 -59.29 38.22 20.04
N PHE A 13 -58.83 39.41 20.45
CA PHE A 13 -59.25 40.29 21.58
C PHE A 13 -59.86 39.72 22.89
N PHE A 14 -59.35 40.19 24.05
CA PHE A 14 -60.14 40.95 25.03
C PHE A 14 -59.26 41.86 25.91
N ALA A 15 -59.72 43.11 26.09
CA ALA A 15 -59.10 44.18 26.86
C ALA A 15 -59.63 44.23 28.30
N GLY A 16 -58.83 44.80 29.21
CA GLY A 16 -59.27 45.14 30.56
C GLY A 16 -58.30 46.10 31.24
N ALA A 17 -58.55 47.40 31.06
CA ALA A 17 -57.91 48.46 31.84
C ALA A 17 -58.74 48.75 33.10
N LEU A 18 -58.08 48.99 34.24
CA LEU A 18 -58.65 49.78 35.32
C LEU A 18 -57.57 50.60 36.04
N LEU A 19 -57.69 51.92 35.92
CA LEU A 19 -56.97 52.97 36.63
C LEU A 19 -57.72 53.29 37.93
N ILE A 20 -57.02 53.51 39.05
CA ILE A 20 -57.34 54.62 39.96
C ILE A 20 -56.08 55.11 40.69
N MET A 21 -55.85 56.42 40.64
CA MET A 21 -54.93 57.19 41.50
C MET A 21 -55.52 57.39 42.90
N SER A 22 -54.67 57.54 43.92
CA SER A 22 -54.91 58.53 45.00
C SER A 22 -53.60 58.92 45.69
N CYS A 23 -53.44 60.23 45.89
CA CYS A 23 -52.32 60.92 46.55
C CYS A 23 -52.45 60.93 48.08
N GLY A 24 -51.34 61.21 48.78
CA GLY A 24 -51.33 61.68 50.18
C GLY A 24 -49.91 61.80 50.75
N ASN A 25 -49.49 63.03 51.07
CA ASN A 25 -48.19 63.43 51.63
C ASN A 25 -48.32 63.76 53.14
N ASP A 26 -47.18 63.85 53.84
CA ASP A 26 -46.94 64.33 55.23
C ASP A 26 -47.42 63.38 56.37
N ASP A 27 -46.78 63.23 57.54
CA ASP A 27 -45.99 64.16 58.35
C ASP A 27 -45.11 63.39 59.37
N GLY A 28 -44.10 64.05 59.93
CA GLY A 28 -43.14 63.48 60.88
C GLY A 28 -43.71 63.22 62.28
N GLY A 29 -43.15 62.22 62.95
CA GLY A 29 -43.38 61.94 64.36
C GLY A 29 -42.25 61.07 64.91
N ILE A 30 -41.34 61.68 65.66
CA ILE A 30 -40.36 61.00 66.52
C ILE A 30 -41.10 60.60 67.80
N ASP A 31 -41.20 59.30 68.09
CA ASP A 31 -41.64 58.78 69.38
C ASP A 31 -40.46 58.01 70.05
N PRO A 32 -39.95 58.46 71.21
CA PRO A 32 -38.79 57.88 71.85
C PRO A 32 -39.18 56.85 72.90
N THR A 33 -39.34 55.58 72.48
CA THR A 33 -39.25 54.42 73.38
C THR A 33 -38.60 53.24 72.68
N MET A 34 -37.27 53.29 72.52
CA MET A 34 -36.49 52.10 72.18
C MET A 34 -36.22 51.28 73.44
N GLU A 35 -36.88 50.13 73.55
CA GLU A 35 -36.35 48.96 74.28
C GLU A 35 -35.28 48.30 73.39
N PRO A 36 -34.25 47.64 73.96
CA PRO A 36 -33.10 47.20 73.18
C PRO A 36 -33.51 46.06 72.24
N GLU A 37 -33.32 46.30 70.94
CA GLU A 37 -33.41 45.25 69.93
C GLU A 37 -32.35 44.19 70.25
N THR A 38 -32.82 42.96 70.40
CA THR A 38 -31.98 41.76 70.38
C THR A 38 -31.21 41.75 69.07
N GLU A 39 -29.87 41.75 69.15
CA GLU A 39 -29.02 41.50 67.99
C GLU A 39 -29.39 40.14 67.38
N GLU A 40 -29.99 40.19 66.19
CA GLU A 40 -30.04 39.06 65.26
C GLU A 40 -28.59 38.59 65.03
N PRO A 41 -28.30 37.28 65.03
CA PRO A 41 -26.96 36.82 64.70
C PRO A 41 -26.68 37.23 63.25
N MET A 42 -25.53 37.88 63.02
CA MET A 42 -25.02 38.10 61.67
C MET A 42 -25.05 36.76 60.92
N ASP A 43 -25.81 36.71 59.84
CA ASP A 43 -25.74 35.64 58.84
C ASP A 43 -24.27 35.46 58.46
N ASP A 44 -23.78 34.24 58.65
CA ASP A 44 -22.50 33.75 58.11
C ASP A 44 -22.49 34.05 56.60
N PRO A 45 -21.48 34.73 56.04
CA PRO A 45 -21.44 34.91 54.59
C PRO A 45 -21.44 33.53 53.96
N GLU A 46 -22.44 33.25 53.12
CA GLU A 46 -22.50 32.03 52.30
C GLU A 46 -21.11 31.80 51.72
N MET A 47 -20.47 30.71 52.14
CA MET A 47 -19.18 30.29 51.63
C MET A 47 -19.43 29.94 50.16
N GLU A 48 -19.13 30.86 49.23
CA GLU A 48 -19.17 30.57 47.79
C GLU A 48 -18.37 29.29 47.57
N GLU A 49 -19.02 28.26 47.02
CA GLU A 49 -18.32 27.01 46.72
C GLU A 49 -17.13 27.32 45.80
N ALA A 50 -15.95 26.80 46.16
CA ALA A 50 -14.76 27.03 45.37
C ALA A 50 -14.97 26.45 43.96
N ILE A 51 -14.73 27.25 42.93
CA ILE A 51 -14.82 26.81 41.54
C ILE A 51 -13.68 25.79 41.29
N THR A 52 -14.04 24.56 40.94
CA THR A 52 -13.08 23.48 40.65
C THR A 52 -13.16 23.06 39.19
N GLU A 53 -12.03 22.70 38.58
CA GLU A 53 -11.97 22.01 37.28
C GLU A 53 -12.79 20.71 37.34
N THR A 54 -13.66 20.49 36.35
CA THR A 54 -14.52 19.29 36.25
C THR A 54 -14.07 18.34 35.15
N ALA A 55 -13.54 18.86 34.03
CA ALA A 55 -12.94 18.08 32.95
C ALA A 55 -11.98 18.95 32.12
N SER A 56 -11.04 18.30 31.43
CA SER A 56 -10.21 18.95 30.43
C SER A 56 -9.80 18.01 29.29
N LYS A 57 -9.45 18.61 28.15
CA LYS A 57 -8.97 17.95 26.93
C LYS A 57 -7.81 18.76 26.36
N ILE A 58 -6.75 18.09 25.91
CA ILE A 58 -5.55 18.73 25.35
C ILE A 58 -5.46 18.35 23.87
N TYR A 59 -5.13 19.33 23.04
CA TYR A 59 -4.81 19.17 21.62
C TYR A 59 -3.40 19.65 21.35
N GLU A 60 -2.66 18.95 20.51
CA GLU A 60 -1.32 19.33 20.08
C GLU A 60 -1.40 20.39 18.98
N LEU A 61 -0.51 21.40 19.04
CA LEU A 61 -0.33 22.43 18.02
C LEU A 61 1.07 22.24 17.42
N GLY A 62 1.11 21.69 16.21
CA GLY A 62 2.35 21.46 15.48
C GLY A 62 2.93 22.74 14.89
N SER A 63 4.24 22.76 14.68
CA SER A 63 4.92 23.87 14.00
C SER A 63 4.48 24.03 12.54
N VAL A 64 4.51 25.27 12.05
CA VAL A 64 4.15 25.60 10.66
C VAL A 64 5.31 26.29 9.94
N ASP A 65 5.38 27.63 9.94
CA ASP A 65 6.44 28.37 9.25
C ASP A 65 7.73 28.46 10.08
N ASP A 66 7.61 28.42 11.41
CA ASP A 66 8.73 28.36 12.34
C ASP A 66 8.83 26.95 12.93
N PRO A 67 9.83 26.14 12.53
CA PRO A 67 9.96 24.76 12.99
C PRO A 67 10.30 24.65 14.49
N GLU A 68 10.72 25.74 15.14
CA GLU A 68 11.07 25.74 16.57
C GLU A 68 9.85 26.01 17.47
N ILE A 69 8.78 26.61 16.95
CA ILE A 69 7.59 26.95 17.74
C ILE A 69 6.51 25.89 17.58
N SER A 70 6.09 25.30 18.70
CA SER A 70 4.98 24.33 18.78
C SER A 70 4.35 24.42 20.17
N GLY A 71 3.26 23.71 20.44
CA GLY A 71 2.67 23.76 21.76
C GLY A 71 1.39 22.97 21.90
N THR A 72 0.55 23.36 22.85
CA THR A 72 -0.73 22.69 23.12
C THR A 72 -1.86 23.69 23.34
N ALA A 73 -3.08 23.24 23.11
CA ALA A 73 -4.31 23.91 23.50
C ALA A 73 -5.08 23.04 24.49
N LYS A 74 -5.28 23.51 25.72
CA LYS A 74 -6.03 22.82 26.77
C LYS A 74 -7.40 23.46 26.97
N PHE A 75 -8.45 22.68 26.73
CA PHE A 75 -9.84 23.06 26.92
C PHE A 75 -10.28 22.56 28.29
N ILE A 76 -10.82 23.44 29.12
CA ILE A 76 -11.13 23.17 30.54
C ILE A 76 -12.55 23.61 30.84
N THR A 77 -13.31 22.77 31.51
CA THR A 77 -14.59 23.16 32.11
C THR A 77 -14.53 23.11 33.63
N PHE A 78 -15.33 23.96 34.28
CA PHE A 78 -15.33 24.16 35.72
C PHE A 78 -16.72 23.89 36.33
N SER A 79 -16.79 23.76 37.65
CA SER A 79 -18.02 23.47 38.43
C SER A 79 -19.16 24.51 38.28
N ASN A 80 -18.89 25.66 37.68
CA ASN A 80 -19.86 26.71 37.36
C ASN A 80 -20.23 26.74 35.86
N ASP A 81 -19.92 25.67 35.12
CA ASP A 81 -20.12 25.51 33.68
C ASP A 81 -19.34 26.51 32.81
N SER A 82 -18.36 27.25 33.36
CA SER A 82 -17.48 28.10 32.54
C SER A 82 -16.46 27.26 31.79
N THR A 83 -16.21 27.61 30.52
CA THR A 83 -15.18 26.97 29.70
C THR A 83 -14.01 27.93 29.46
N VAL A 84 -12.79 27.42 29.60
CA VAL A 84 -11.55 28.15 29.37
C VAL A 84 -10.69 27.38 28.37
N VAL A 85 -10.11 28.11 27.42
CA VAL A 85 -9.10 27.60 26.49
C VAL A 85 -7.76 28.21 26.89
N GLU A 86 -6.82 27.36 27.29
CA GLU A 86 -5.44 27.74 27.58
C GLU A 86 -4.54 27.33 26.42
N LEU A 87 -3.69 28.23 25.96
CA LEU A 87 -2.63 27.93 25.00
C LEU A 87 -1.28 27.94 25.72
N ASP A 88 -0.43 26.98 25.41
CA ASP A 88 0.93 26.84 25.95
C ASP A 88 1.89 26.52 24.80
N LEU A 89 2.67 27.52 24.37
CA LEU A 89 3.63 27.43 23.27
C LEU A 89 5.07 27.41 23.80
N GLU A 90 5.87 26.56 23.19
CA GLU A 90 7.30 26.46 23.42
C GLU A 90 8.09 27.35 22.45
N ASN A 91 9.27 27.80 22.89
CA ASN A 91 10.23 28.59 22.10
C ASN A 91 9.69 29.92 21.56
N THR A 92 8.76 30.54 22.27
CA THR A 92 8.30 31.90 21.98
C THR A 92 9.37 32.96 22.28
N SER A 93 9.20 34.15 21.71
CA SER A 93 10.10 35.30 21.88
C SER A 93 9.52 36.37 22.79
N ASP A 94 10.23 36.69 23.88
CA ASP A 94 9.87 37.75 24.83
C ASP A 94 9.62 39.10 24.13
N GLY A 95 8.53 39.76 24.52
CA GLY A 95 8.05 41.02 23.93
C GLY A 95 7.26 40.86 22.64
N ASN A 96 7.09 39.64 22.11
CA ASN A 96 6.15 39.36 21.03
C ASN A 96 4.79 38.93 21.60
N MET A 97 3.72 39.17 20.85
CA MET A 97 2.38 38.66 21.15
C MET A 97 1.90 37.87 19.94
N TYR A 98 1.44 36.64 20.15
CA TYR A 98 1.02 35.74 19.09
C TYR A 98 -0.52 35.63 19.06
N PRO A 99 -1.20 36.29 18.11
CA PRO A 99 -2.65 36.18 17.98
C PRO A 99 -3.06 34.74 17.70
N ALA A 100 -4.17 34.30 18.28
CA ALA A 100 -4.68 32.95 18.10
C ALA A 100 -6.20 32.93 17.93
N HIS A 101 -6.68 31.97 17.17
CA HIS A 101 -8.10 31.86 16.82
C HIS A 101 -8.51 30.40 16.70
N ILE A 102 -9.76 30.10 17.07
CA ILE A 102 -10.45 28.87 16.65
C ILE A 102 -11.18 29.17 15.34
N HIS A 103 -10.96 28.34 14.34
CA HIS A 103 -11.58 28.42 13.01
C HIS A 103 -12.59 27.27 12.80
N PHE A 104 -13.44 27.42 11.79
CA PHE A 104 -14.32 26.33 11.30
C PHE A 104 -13.56 25.34 10.39
N ASN A 105 -14.07 24.11 10.26
CA ASN A 105 -13.56 23.00 9.44
C ASN A 105 -12.22 22.45 9.92
N THR A 106 -11.51 21.70 9.07
CA THR A 106 -10.14 21.27 9.33
C THR A 106 -9.11 22.33 8.94
N ALA A 107 -7.90 22.23 9.50
CA ALA A 107 -6.76 23.04 9.11
C ALA A 107 -6.39 22.91 7.61
N ALA A 108 -6.65 21.75 7.01
CA ALA A 108 -6.37 21.48 5.59
C ALA A 108 -7.37 22.16 4.64
N GLU A 109 -8.61 22.37 5.09
CA GLU A 109 -9.65 23.07 4.32
C GLU A 109 -9.64 24.58 4.59
N GLY A 110 -9.21 24.97 5.79
CA GLY A 110 -9.31 26.32 6.30
C GLY A 110 -10.77 26.71 6.62
N GLY A 111 -10.94 27.91 7.17
CA GLY A 111 -12.27 28.42 7.50
C GLY A 111 -12.25 29.80 8.11
N ASP A 112 -13.45 30.39 8.23
CA ASP A 112 -13.63 31.65 8.95
C ASP A 112 -13.30 31.49 10.44
N ILE A 113 -13.02 32.60 11.12
CA ILE A 113 -12.76 32.62 12.56
C ILE A 113 -14.08 32.41 13.31
N ALA A 114 -14.15 31.35 14.12
CA ALA A 114 -15.26 31.04 15.00
C ALA A 114 -15.13 31.73 16.37
N VAL A 115 -13.92 31.78 16.94
CA VAL A 115 -13.63 32.38 18.26
C VAL A 115 -12.27 33.09 18.19
N ASP A 116 -12.24 34.35 18.63
CA ASP A 116 -10.98 35.04 18.92
C ASP A 116 -10.45 34.62 20.29
N LEU A 117 -9.20 34.14 20.34
CA LEU A 117 -8.51 33.82 21.58
C LEU A 117 -7.63 34.99 22.03
N GLU A 118 -7.37 35.07 23.33
CA GLU A 118 -6.32 35.93 23.86
C GLU A 118 -4.98 35.56 23.23
N SER A 119 -4.24 36.58 22.80
CA SER A 119 -2.92 36.38 22.21
C SER A 119 -1.95 35.76 23.22
N VAL A 120 -1.15 34.80 22.78
CA VAL A 120 -0.10 34.17 23.59
C VAL A 120 0.99 35.20 23.89
N ASP A 121 1.31 35.38 25.17
CA ASP A 121 2.42 36.26 25.59
C ASP A 121 3.74 35.56 25.31
N GLY A 122 4.58 36.15 24.47
CA GLY A 122 5.85 35.55 24.09
C GLY A 122 6.87 35.43 25.23
N ALA A 123 6.66 36.11 26.36
CA ALA A 123 7.54 36.04 27.53
C ALA A 123 7.40 34.71 28.31
N ASP A 124 6.18 34.19 28.44
CA ASP A 124 5.89 32.94 29.15
C ASP A 124 5.31 31.83 28.28
N GLY A 125 4.95 32.15 27.03
CA GLY A 125 4.41 31.20 26.07
C GLY A 125 2.94 30.88 26.29
N THR A 126 2.22 31.61 27.14
CA THR A 126 0.87 31.22 27.55
C THR A 126 -0.23 32.24 27.21
N SER A 127 -1.47 31.76 27.04
CA SER A 127 -2.69 32.58 27.12
C SER A 127 -3.85 31.80 27.70
N SER A 128 -4.90 32.52 28.14
CA SER A 128 -6.11 31.93 28.72
C SER A 128 -7.35 32.72 28.28
N THR A 129 -8.31 32.06 27.66
CA THR A 129 -9.52 32.70 27.10
C THR A 129 -10.78 32.03 27.65
N HIS A 130 -11.70 32.83 28.19
CA HIS A 130 -13.04 32.35 28.56
C HIS A 130 -13.94 32.27 27.32
N VAL A 131 -14.45 31.07 27.02
CA VAL A 131 -15.29 30.83 25.84
C VAL A 131 -16.68 30.40 26.28
N THR A 132 -17.69 31.17 25.86
CA THR A 132 -19.12 30.86 26.12
C THR A 132 -20.02 31.15 24.93
N VAL A 133 -19.51 31.92 23.95
CA VAL A 133 -20.19 32.28 22.71
C VAL A 133 -19.17 32.28 21.57
N LEU A 134 -19.62 31.93 20.38
CA LEU A 134 -18.92 32.19 19.13
C LEU A 134 -18.96 33.69 18.80
N ASN A 135 -18.07 34.13 17.90
CA ASN A 135 -18.01 35.51 17.42
C ASN A 135 -19.33 36.00 16.79
N GLU A 136 -20.13 35.09 16.23
CA GLU A 136 -21.46 35.39 15.69
C GLU A 136 -22.57 35.47 16.76
N GLY A 137 -22.26 35.19 18.02
CA GLY A 137 -23.15 35.30 19.17
C GLY A 137 -23.89 34.01 19.56
N THR A 138 -23.66 32.91 18.85
CA THR A 138 -24.18 31.58 19.20
C THR A 138 -23.51 31.10 20.48
N ALA A 139 -24.28 30.69 21.49
CA ALA A 139 -23.72 30.10 22.72
C ALA A 139 -23.06 28.76 22.42
N ILE A 140 -21.95 28.46 23.11
CA ILE A 140 -21.22 27.20 22.96
C ILE A 140 -20.77 26.68 24.33
N THR A 141 -20.95 25.39 24.54
CA THR A 141 -20.56 24.65 25.75
C THR A 141 -19.20 23.97 25.59
N TYR A 142 -18.63 23.49 26.70
CA TYR A 142 -17.43 22.66 26.67
C TYR A 142 -17.61 21.41 25.81
N GLU A 143 -18.73 20.71 25.98
CA GLU A 143 -19.05 19.49 25.23
C GLU A 143 -19.16 19.75 23.73
N GLU A 144 -19.72 20.89 23.34
CA GLU A 144 -19.78 21.31 21.93
C GLU A 144 -18.40 21.73 21.41
N LEU A 145 -17.55 22.38 22.22
CA LEU A 145 -16.19 22.74 21.83
C LEU A 145 -15.28 21.53 21.60
N ILE A 146 -15.39 20.48 22.42
CA ILE A 146 -14.59 19.25 22.24
C ILE A 146 -15.17 18.31 21.16
N ALA A 147 -16.33 18.61 20.60
CA ALA A 147 -16.90 17.94 19.44
C ALA A 147 -16.90 18.85 18.20
N TYR A 148 -16.27 20.02 18.29
CA TYR A 148 -16.38 21.07 17.30
C TYR A 148 -15.65 20.68 16.01
N ASP A 149 -16.25 21.07 14.88
CA ASP A 149 -15.61 21.03 13.58
C ASP A 149 -14.71 22.25 13.42
N GLY A 150 -13.49 22.16 13.95
CA GLY A 150 -12.58 23.29 13.96
C GLY A 150 -11.11 22.92 14.05
N TYR A 151 -10.30 23.97 13.95
CA TYR A 151 -8.86 23.94 14.15
C TYR A 151 -8.39 25.26 14.77
N ILE A 152 -7.20 25.26 15.35
CA ILE A 152 -6.56 26.44 15.94
C ILE A 152 -5.42 26.89 15.05
N ASN A 153 -5.34 28.21 14.84
CA ASN A 153 -4.18 28.89 14.27
C ASN A 153 -3.54 29.78 15.33
N VAL A 154 -2.21 29.83 15.32
CA VAL A 154 -1.42 30.83 16.04
C VAL A 154 -0.52 31.56 15.06
N HIS A 155 -0.64 32.89 15.02
CA HIS A 155 0.04 33.77 14.09
C HIS A 155 1.34 34.32 14.69
N LEU A 156 2.29 34.70 13.83
CA LEU A 156 3.57 35.25 14.26
C LEU A 156 3.42 36.54 15.07
N SER A 157 2.58 37.49 14.62
CA SER A 157 2.31 38.73 15.38
C SER A 157 1.08 39.48 14.85
N LEU A 158 0.62 40.51 15.57
CA LEU A 158 -0.42 41.43 15.07
C LEU A 158 -0.01 42.19 13.79
N ALA A 159 1.28 42.36 13.54
CA ALA A 159 1.79 43.02 12.33
C ALA A 159 1.93 42.04 11.15
N ASP A 160 1.96 40.74 11.45
CA ASP A 160 2.11 39.66 10.49
C ASP A 160 1.19 38.48 10.85
N LEU A 161 -0.08 38.62 10.45
CA LEU A 161 -1.09 37.58 10.57
C LEU A 161 -1.00 36.56 9.41
N GLY A 162 -0.14 36.79 8.42
CA GLY A 162 0.01 35.88 7.28
C GLY A 162 0.87 34.66 7.63
N THR A 163 1.87 34.88 8.48
CA THR A 163 2.78 33.82 8.95
C THR A 163 2.18 33.07 10.14
N LEU A 164 2.08 31.74 10.03
CA LEU A 164 1.59 30.86 11.08
C LEU A 164 2.77 30.21 11.80
N VAL A 165 2.76 30.24 13.14
CA VAL A 165 3.81 29.61 13.95
C VAL A 165 3.39 28.25 14.48
N ALA A 166 2.12 28.07 14.82
CA ALA A 166 1.59 26.80 15.29
C ALA A 166 0.14 26.58 14.81
N GLN A 167 -0.23 25.33 14.56
CA GLN A 167 -1.57 24.96 14.08
C GLN A 167 -1.95 23.55 14.55
N GLY A 168 -3.23 23.31 14.83
CA GLY A 168 -3.72 21.98 15.17
C GLY A 168 -5.23 21.82 15.01
N ASP A 169 -5.65 20.67 14.50
CA ASP A 169 -7.06 20.28 14.45
C ASP A 169 -7.59 19.98 15.87
N ILE A 170 -8.84 20.36 16.13
CA ILE A 170 -9.50 20.16 17.43
C ILE A 170 -10.82 19.41 17.27
N GLY A 171 -11.38 19.00 18.40
CA GLY A 171 -12.71 18.41 18.45
C GLY A 171 -12.84 17.16 17.58
N GLN A 172 -13.83 17.15 16.69
CA GLN A 172 -14.08 16.00 15.82
C GLN A 172 -12.98 15.77 14.76
N ASN A 173 -12.15 16.79 14.51
CA ASN A 173 -11.06 16.75 13.54
C ASN A 173 -9.77 16.18 14.13
N GLU A 174 -9.70 15.94 15.44
CA GLU A 174 -8.53 15.32 16.08
C GLU A 174 -8.15 14.00 15.38
N LEU A 175 -6.84 13.79 15.19
CA LEU A 175 -6.34 12.52 14.64
C LEU A 175 -6.37 11.44 15.72
N THR A 176 -6.83 10.23 15.36
CA THR A 176 -6.88 9.09 16.31
C THR A 176 -5.49 8.49 16.59
N GLY A 177 -4.51 8.81 15.74
CA GLY A 177 -3.19 8.19 15.70
C GLY A 177 -3.13 6.95 14.79
N THR A 178 -4.27 6.45 14.30
CA THR A 178 -4.30 5.43 13.24
C THR A 178 -3.90 6.05 11.91
N LEU A 179 -3.00 5.39 11.18
CA LEU A 179 -2.59 5.83 9.84
C LEU A 179 -2.34 4.64 8.92
N LYS A 180 -2.40 4.91 7.62
CA LYS A 180 -1.99 3.99 6.57
C LYS A 180 -1.14 4.74 5.55
N GLU A 181 0.05 4.22 5.27
CA GLU A 181 0.98 4.77 4.29
C GLU A 181 1.02 3.88 3.05
N TYR A 182 1.04 4.51 1.87
CA TYR A 182 1.26 3.86 0.59
C TYR A 182 2.45 4.52 -0.13
N THR A 183 3.31 3.71 -0.73
CA THR A 183 4.44 4.20 -1.53
C THR A 183 3.94 4.78 -2.85
N LEU A 184 4.57 5.87 -3.29
CA LEU A 184 4.42 6.43 -4.63
C LEU A 184 5.76 6.31 -5.35
N ASP A 185 5.80 5.43 -6.35
CA ASP A 185 6.99 5.15 -7.15
C ASP A 185 7.18 6.20 -8.26
N SER A 186 8.42 6.38 -8.69
CA SER A 186 8.80 7.21 -9.83
C SER A 186 8.18 6.72 -11.14
N VAL A 187 7.75 7.65 -12.01
CA VAL A 187 7.19 7.33 -13.34
C VAL A 187 8.02 7.95 -14.47
N ASP A 188 7.74 9.19 -14.87
CA ASP A 188 8.46 9.85 -15.98
C ASP A 188 9.76 10.53 -15.52
N ASP A 189 9.93 10.76 -14.21
CA ASP A 189 11.17 11.22 -13.59
C ASP A 189 11.64 10.22 -12.54
N GLU A 190 12.74 9.51 -12.84
CA GLU A 190 13.34 8.48 -11.98
C GLU A 190 13.83 9.01 -10.61
N ASN A 191 13.88 10.33 -10.40
CA ASN A 191 14.35 10.93 -9.15
C ASN A 191 13.22 11.36 -8.22
N ILE A 192 11.97 11.30 -8.66
CA ILE A 192 10.81 11.72 -7.86
C ILE A 192 10.11 10.46 -7.35
N ASP A 193 10.08 10.32 -6.03
CA ASP A 193 9.37 9.26 -5.32
C ASP A 193 8.71 9.87 -4.07
N GLY A 194 7.93 9.08 -3.34
CA GLY A 194 7.38 9.55 -2.08
C GLY A 194 6.36 8.62 -1.46
N THR A 195 5.51 9.20 -0.61
CA THR A 195 4.43 8.47 0.06
C THR A 195 3.14 9.26 0.08
N ALA A 196 2.02 8.53 0.13
CA ALA A 196 0.71 9.05 0.48
C ALA A 196 0.30 8.42 1.82
N THR A 197 0.22 9.23 2.87
CA THR A 197 -0.22 8.78 4.21
C THR A 197 -1.61 9.30 4.52
N PHE A 198 -2.50 8.40 4.88
CA PHE A 198 -3.85 8.70 5.33
C PHE A 198 -3.91 8.56 6.84
N TYR A 199 -4.36 9.60 7.54
CA TYR A 199 -4.56 9.61 8.98
C TYR A 199 -6.05 9.61 9.30
N GLU A 200 -6.48 8.75 10.21
CA GLU A 200 -7.87 8.69 10.64
C GLU A 200 -8.21 9.85 11.59
N ARG A 201 -9.30 10.56 11.31
CA ARG A 201 -9.89 11.56 12.21
C ARG A 201 -10.95 10.92 13.11
N VAL A 202 -11.22 11.53 14.26
CA VAL A 202 -12.24 11.06 15.22
C VAL A 202 -13.64 10.96 14.59
N ASN A 203 -13.97 11.82 13.62
CA ASN A 203 -15.23 11.76 12.88
C ASN A 203 -15.30 10.66 11.80
N GLY A 204 -14.21 9.93 11.54
CA GLY A 204 -14.10 8.88 10.51
C GLY A 204 -13.62 9.38 9.14
N GLU A 205 -13.48 10.69 8.94
CA GLU A 205 -12.83 11.26 7.76
C GLU A 205 -11.32 10.96 7.78
N ALA A 206 -10.65 11.21 6.66
CA ALA A 206 -9.20 11.06 6.57
C ALA A 206 -8.49 12.38 6.28
N LEU A 207 -7.34 12.59 6.90
CA LEU A 207 -6.35 13.55 6.42
C LEU A 207 -5.37 12.81 5.52
N ALA A 208 -5.35 13.13 4.23
CA ALA A 208 -4.31 12.65 3.32
C ALA A 208 -3.14 13.63 3.30
N VAL A 209 -1.94 13.11 3.53
CA VAL A 209 -0.67 13.81 3.42
C VAL A 209 0.16 13.14 2.33
N ILE A 210 0.41 13.84 1.24
CA ILE A 210 1.34 13.38 0.19
C ILE A 210 2.68 14.06 0.43
N ALA A 211 3.75 13.27 0.47
CA ALA A 211 5.11 13.74 0.65
C ALA A 211 5.99 13.18 -0.45
N LEU A 212 6.44 14.04 -1.36
CA LEU A 212 7.32 13.68 -2.47
C LEU A 212 8.73 14.23 -2.25
N ASN A 213 9.72 13.45 -2.64
CA ASN A 213 11.12 13.86 -2.66
C ASN A 213 11.47 14.46 -4.04
N ASN A 214 12.41 15.41 -4.03
CA ASN A 214 12.99 16.00 -5.25
C ASN A 214 11.99 16.64 -6.22
N THR A 215 10.87 17.17 -5.72
CA THR A 215 9.89 17.87 -6.56
C THR A 215 10.49 19.12 -7.23
N PRO A 216 10.07 19.46 -8.47
CA PRO A 216 10.45 20.71 -9.11
C PRO A 216 9.98 21.93 -8.32
N ALA A 217 10.92 22.81 -7.93
CA ALA A 217 10.63 24.04 -7.19
C ALA A 217 9.67 24.99 -7.94
N GLU A 218 8.95 25.81 -7.19
CA GLU A 218 7.95 26.80 -7.64
C GLU A 218 6.73 26.21 -8.40
N GLY A 219 6.61 24.88 -8.50
CA GLY A 219 5.50 24.18 -9.13
C GLY A 219 4.37 23.80 -8.16
N MET A 220 3.16 23.62 -8.69
CA MET A 220 2.07 22.92 -7.99
C MET A 220 1.71 21.68 -8.80
N HIS A 221 1.77 20.52 -8.17
CA HIS A 221 1.61 19.22 -8.82
C HIS A 221 0.24 18.63 -8.48
N PRO A 222 -0.74 18.62 -9.41
CA PRO A 222 -2.04 18.04 -9.15
C PRO A 222 -1.94 16.55 -8.83
N GLY A 223 -2.77 16.09 -7.88
CA GLY A 223 -2.86 14.67 -7.53
C GLY A 223 -4.29 14.19 -7.55
N HIS A 224 -4.50 12.92 -7.90
CA HIS A 224 -5.82 12.30 -7.90
C HIS A 224 -5.78 10.85 -7.40
N ILE A 225 -6.89 10.39 -6.80
CA ILE A 225 -7.21 8.96 -6.69
C ILE A 225 -8.04 8.58 -7.92
N HIS A 226 -7.63 7.52 -8.60
CA HIS A 226 -8.32 6.91 -9.74
C HIS A 226 -8.93 5.55 -9.34
N GLN A 227 -9.90 5.06 -10.12
CA GLN A 227 -10.46 3.72 -10.01
C GLN A 227 -9.54 2.64 -10.60
N ASN A 228 -9.69 1.39 -10.15
CA ASN A 228 -8.93 0.19 -10.56
C ASN A 228 -7.46 0.24 -10.11
N THR A 229 -6.63 -0.66 -10.64
CA THR A 229 -5.17 -0.60 -10.43
C THR A 229 -4.48 0.40 -11.35
N ALA A 230 -3.29 0.85 -10.99
CA ALA A 230 -2.44 1.69 -11.83
C ALA A 230 -2.10 1.06 -13.19
N ALA A 231 -2.03 -0.28 -13.24
CA ALA A 231 -1.74 -1.03 -14.46
C ALA A 231 -2.92 -1.05 -15.46
N GLU A 232 -4.16 -0.98 -14.95
CA GLU A 232 -5.38 -0.93 -15.75
C GLU A 232 -5.79 0.50 -16.11
N GLY A 233 -5.49 1.43 -15.20
CA GLY A 233 -5.95 2.81 -15.26
C GLY A 233 -7.43 2.94 -14.92
N GLY A 234 -7.89 4.18 -14.78
CA GLY A 234 -9.30 4.45 -14.52
C GLY A 234 -9.65 5.93 -14.45
N ASP A 235 -10.95 6.19 -14.30
CA ASP A 235 -11.46 7.55 -14.13
C ASP A 235 -11.07 8.11 -12.75
N ILE A 236 -10.92 9.44 -12.69
CA ILE A 236 -10.67 10.16 -11.43
C ILE A 236 -11.88 10.01 -10.51
N ALA A 237 -11.62 9.61 -9.27
CA ALA A 237 -12.61 9.48 -8.20
C ALA A 237 -12.49 10.59 -7.15
N PHE A 238 -11.27 11.02 -6.85
CA PHE A 238 -11.00 12.07 -5.85
C PHE A 238 -9.87 12.97 -6.30
N THR A 239 -10.01 14.28 -6.09
CA THR A 239 -8.98 15.27 -6.38
C THR A 239 -8.32 15.79 -5.10
N PHE A 240 -6.99 15.64 -4.99
CA PHE A 240 -6.22 16.19 -3.87
C PHE A 240 -5.96 17.69 -4.02
N ASN A 241 -5.63 18.35 -2.92
CA ASN A 241 -4.87 19.60 -2.99
C ASN A 241 -3.53 19.33 -3.71
N PRO A 242 -3.08 20.21 -4.63
CA PRO A 242 -1.83 19.99 -5.34
C PRO A 242 -0.63 19.96 -4.39
N VAL A 243 0.35 19.11 -4.68
CA VAL A 243 1.64 19.05 -3.96
C VAL A 243 2.43 20.31 -4.27
N ASN A 244 2.87 21.01 -3.22
CA ASN A 244 3.72 22.20 -3.35
C ASN A 244 5.16 21.77 -3.68
N GLY A 245 5.65 22.17 -4.84
CA GLY A 245 6.96 21.76 -5.36
C GLY A 245 8.18 22.25 -4.57
N ASP A 246 8.05 23.32 -3.76
CA ASP A 246 9.14 23.77 -2.88
C ASP A 246 9.29 22.90 -1.63
N THR A 247 8.17 22.38 -1.12
CA THR A 247 8.13 21.59 0.11
C THR A 247 8.04 20.09 -0.14
N GLY A 248 7.55 19.68 -1.31
CA GLY A 248 7.16 18.31 -1.62
C GLY A 248 5.88 17.84 -0.92
N ILE A 249 5.16 18.72 -0.21
CA ILE A 249 4.03 18.32 0.64
C ILE A 249 2.68 18.78 0.08
N SER A 250 1.67 17.93 0.19
CA SER A 250 0.23 18.27 0.13
C SER A 250 -0.49 17.74 1.37
N LYS A 251 -1.50 18.47 1.84
CA LYS A 251 -2.44 18.04 2.88
C LYS A 251 -3.87 18.25 2.39
N THR A 252 -4.72 17.24 2.45
CA THR A 252 -6.12 17.28 1.97
C THR A 252 -7.04 16.56 2.94
N ASN A 253 -8.18 17.18 3.29
CA ASN A 253 -9.25 16.47 4.03
C ASN A 253 -10.08 15.61 3.06
N ILE A 254 -10.45 14.41 3.49
CA ILE A 254 -11.23 13.45 2.71
C ILE A 254 -12.47 13.04 3.50
N ALA A 255 -13.62 13.53 3.03
CA ALA A 255 -14.94 13.20 3.55
C ALA A 255 -15.84 12.52 2.50
N ALA A 256 -15.58 12.80 1.22
CA ALA A 256 -16.34 12.28 0.09
C ALA A 256 -15.48 12.28 -1.18
N LEU A 257 -15.87 11.44 -2.15
CA LEU A 257 -15.39 11.50 -3.53
C LEU A 257 -15.89 12.77 -4.24
N ASP A 258 -15.34 13.06 -5.41
CA ASP A 258 -15.71 14.23 -6.23
C ASP A 258 -17.19 14.20 -6.68
N ASP A 259 -17.84 13.03 -6.62
CA ASP A 259 -19.26 12.82 -6.92
C ASP A 259 -20.18 12.90 -5.69
N GLU A 260 -19.66 13.35 -4.55
CA GLU A 260 -20.34 13.46 -3.25
C GLU A 260 -20.63 12.12 -2.55
N THR A 261 -20.12 10.99 -3.06
CA THR A 261 -20.18 9.70 -2.36
C THR A 261 -19.33 9.75 -1.11
N LEU A 262 -19.88 9.36 0.05
CA LEU A 262 -19.14 9.30 1.31
C LEU A 262 -17.89 8.43 1.19
N PHE A 263 -16.76 8.98 1.61
CA PHE A 263 -15.46 8.34 1.46
C PHE A 263 -14.53 8.88 2.55
N GLY A 264 -14.36 8.10 3.62
CA GLY A 264 -13.50 8.43 4.75
C GLY A 264 -12.32 7.47 4.85
N TYR A 265 -11.74 7.40 6.04
CA TYR A 265 -10.55 6.58 6.29
C TYR A 265 -10.78 5.10 6.01
N ALA A 266 -11.89 4.54 6.49
CA ALA A 266 -12.22 3.13 6.31
C ALA A 266 -12.45 2.77 4.83
N GLU A 267 -13.04 3.67 4.05
CA GLU A 267 -13.27 3.46 2.63
C GLU A 267 -11.95 3.47 1.84
N VAL A 268 -11.00 4.36 2.16
CA VAL A 268 -9.67 4.38 1.52
C VAL A 268 -8.98 3.02 1.62
N LEU A 269 -9.04 2.35 2.77
CA LEU A 269 -8.36 1.07 3.00
C LEU A 269 -8.89 -0.08 2.12
N ASN A 270 -10.13 0.01 1.65
CA ASN A 270 -10.78 -1.04 0.86
C ASN A 270 -11.02 -0.60 -0.57
N TYR A 271 -10.56 0.60 -0.95
CA TYR A 271 -10.84 1.16 -2.25
C TYR A 271 -10.05 0.44 -3.33
N ASP A 272 -10.71 0.14 -4.44
CA ASP A 272 -10.06 -0.31 -5.66
C ASP A 272 -9.56 0.92 -6.43
N GLY A 273 -8.35 1.35 -6.10
CA GLY A 273 -7.80 2.56 -6.70
C GLY A 273 -6.28 2.66 -6.70
N TYR A 274 -5.82 3.74 -7.31
CA TYR A 274 -4.42 4.15 -7.34
C TYR A 274 -4.31 5.67 -7.36
N ILE A 275 -3.16 6.18 -6.95
CA ILE A 275 -2.83 7.61 -6.94
C ILE A 275 -1.94 7.93 -8.13
N ASN A 276 -2.24 9.06 -8.78
CA ASN A 276 -1.36 9.72 -9.74
C ASN A 276 -1.01 11.12 -9.25
N ILE A 277 0.26 11.51 -9.40
CA ILE A 277 0.70 12.89 -9.28
C ILE A 277 1.26 13.35 -10.63
N HIS A 278 0.74 14.48 -11.11
CA HIS A 278 1.08 15.07 -12.40
C HIS A 278 2.14 16.15 -12.26
N LEU A 279 2.93 16.36 -13.32
CA LEU A 279 3.94 17.43 -13.34
C LEU A 279 3.33 18.82 -13.16
N SER A 280 2.22 19.13 -13.85
CA SER A 280 1.53 20.41 -13.74
C SER A 280 0.12 20.33 -14.32
N THR A 281 -0.69 21.39 -14.11
CA THR A 281 -2.01 21.52 -14.74
C THR A 281 -1.97 21.63 -16.26
N GLU A 282 -0.85 22.08 -16.82
CA GLU A 282 -0.62 22.22 -18.26
C GLU A 282 -0.08 20.92 -18.88
N GLU A 283 0.55 20.06 -18.07
CA GLU A 283 1.21 18.82 -18.49
C GLU A 283 0.64 17.61 -17.73
N LEU A 284 -0.69 17.49 -17.69
CA LEU A 284 -1.38 16.35 -17.05
C LEU A 284 -1.01 14.98 -17.63
N GLY A 285 -0.41 14.93 -18.82
CA GLY A 285 0.08 13.67 -19.41
C GLY A 285 1.43 13.20 -18.88
N VAL A 286 2.13 14.03 -18.09
CA VAL A 286 3.43 13.70 -17.48
C VAL A 286 3.19 13.36 -16.01
N LEU A 287 3.48 12.12 -15.63
CA LEU A 287 3.33 11.60 -14.27
C LEU A 287 4.67 11.62 -13.57
N ILE A 288 4.72 12.21 -12.38
CA ILE A 288 5.95 12.29 -11.58
C ILE A 288 5.99 11.26 -10.45
N ALA A 289 4.82 10.80 -9.97
CA ALA A 289 4.73 9.74 -8.99
C ALA A 289 3.40 8.98 -9.13
N GLN A 290 3.40 7.67 -8.86
CA GLN A 290 2.21 6.82 -8.94
C GLN A 290 2.29 5.67 -7.92
N GLY A 291 1.16 5.27 -7.36
CA GLY A 291 1.11 4.10 -6.47
C GLY A 291 -0.30 3.57 -6.27
N ASP A 292 -0.43 2.25 -6.15
CA ASP A 292 -1.70 1.59 -5.82
C ASP A 292 -2.11 1.87 -4.36
N VAL A 293 -3.41 1.95 -4.10
CA VAL A 293 -3.96 2.20 -2.75
C VAL A 293 -5.09 1.24 -2.40
N GLY A 294 -5.43 1.20 -1.11
CA GLY A 294 -6.53 0.39 -0.61
C GLY A 294 -6.28 -1.09 -0.85
N GLN A 295 -7.24 -1.77 -1.45
CA GLN A 295 -7.15 -3.22 -1.67
C GLN A 295 -6.09 -3.61 -2.72
N ASN A 296 -5.62 -2.64 -3.51
CA ASN A 296 -4.61 -2.85 -4.55
C ASN A 296 -3.18 -2.80 -4.01
N GLU A 297 -2.97 -2.46 -2.74
CA GLU A 297 -1.64 -2.51 -2.12
C GLU A 297 -1.01 -3.90 -2.30
N LEU A 298 0.31 -3.94 -2.51
CA LEU A 298 1.05 -5.20 -2.56
C LEU A 298 1.24 -5.76 -1.15
N SER A 299 1.04 -7.07 -0.97
CA SER A 299 1.25 -7.75 0.32
C SER A 299 2.73 -7.86 0.69
N GLY A 300 3.61 -7.78 -0.31
CA GLY A 300 5.05 -8.03 -0.22
C GLY A 300 5.46 -9.46 -0.59
N GLU A 301 4.50 -10.37 -0.76
CA GLU A 301 4.75 -11.70 -1.33
C GLU A 301 4.95 -11.60 -2.85
N SER A 302 5.95 -12.31 -3.37
CA SER A 302 6.23 -12.38 -4.79
C SER A 302 6.86 -13.71 -5.20
N THR A 303 6.64 -14.08 -6.45
CA THR A 303 7.31 -15.22 -7.11
C THR A 303 7.86 -14.76 -8.45
N GLU A 304 8.98 -15.33 -8.87
CA GLU A 304 9.68 -14.96 -10.10
C GLU A 304 9.97 -16.22 -10.92
N TYR A 305 9.72 -16.14 -12.22
CA TYR A 305 10.00 -17.20 -13.17
C TYR A 305 10.89 -16.66 -14.29
N ALA A 306 11.84 -17.48 -14.74
CA ALA A 306 12.70 -17.15 -15.88
C ALA A 306 11.93 -17.24 -17.20
N LEU A 307 12.27 -16.38 -18.15
CA LEU A 307 11.80 -16.42 -19.53
C LEU A 307 13.02 -16.57 -20.44
N ASP A 308 13.28 -17.78 -20.88
CA ASP A 308 14.42 -18.13 -21.71
C ASP A 308 14.23 -17.70 -23.18
N SER A 309 15.34 -17.46 -23.85
CA SER A 309 15.36 -17.09 -25.27
C SER A 309 14.86 -18.21 -26.17
N VAL A 310 14.06 -17.89 -27.19
CA VAL A 310 13.55 -18.89 -28.16
C VAL A 310 14.11 -18.67 -29.56
N ASP A 311 13.41 -17.92 -30.44
CA ASP A 311 13.88 -17.67 -31.81
C ASP A 311 14.99 -16.59 -31.87
N PHE A 312 15.20 -15.88 -30.76
CA PHE A 312 16.07 -14.71 -30.65
C PHE A 312 17.01 -14.87 -29.45
N PRO A 313 18.23 -15.43 -29.64
CA PRO A 313 19.17 -15.74 -28.55
C PRO A 313 19.67 -14.55 -27.72
N GLU A 314 19.35 -13.34 -28.12
CA GLU A 314 19.73 -12.09 -27.42
C GLU A 314 18.59 -11.55 -26.53
N ILE A 315 17.40 -12.19 -26.58
CA ILE A 315 16.22 -11.78 -25.82
C ILE A 315 15.90 -12.86 -24.81
N ASP A 316 16.04 -12.53 -23.53
CA ASP A 316 15.67 -13.33 -22.36
C ASP A 316 15.03 -12.40 -21.32
N GLY A 317 14.58 -12.93 -20.19
CA GLY A 317 14.08 -12.08 -19.12
C GLY A 317 13.47 -12.84 -17.97
N THR A 318 12.62 -12.16 -17.23
CA THR A 318 11.85 -12.72 -16.12
C THR A 318 10.41 -12.22 -16.16
N VAL A 319 9.54 -12.97 -15.51
CA VAL A 319 8.26 -12.47 -15.02
C VAL A 319 8.25 -12.55 -13.51
N THR A 320 7.87 -11.47 -12.85
CA THR A 320 7.62 -11.42 -11.41
C THR A 320 6.12 -11.26 -11.19
N PHE A 321 5.51 -12.16 -10.43
CA PHE A 321 4.15 -11.98 -9.94
C PHE A 321 4.22 -11.47 -8.50
N LEU A 322 3.55 -10.36 -8.22
CA LEU A 322 3.45 -9.77 -6.89
C LEU A 322 2.01 -9.88 -6.39
N GLU A 323 1.81 -10.37 -5.17
CA GLU A 323 0.50 -10.51 -4.57
C GLU A 323 -0.04 -9.14 -4.12
N ARG A 324 -1.31 -8.86 -4.42
CA ARG A 324 -2.07 -7.75 -3.86
C ARG A 324 -2.84 -8.19 -2.61
N ILE A 325 -3.14 -7.25 -1.71
CA ILE A 325 -3.90 -7.53 -0.46
C ILE A 325 -5.27 -8.15 -0.73
N ASN A 326 -5.89 -7.87 -1.89
CA ASN A 326 -7.15 -8.50 -2.31
C ASN A 326 -7.00 -9.94 -2.87
N GLY A 327 -5.78 -10.47 -3.01
CA GLY A 327 -5.47 -11.80 -3.56
C GLY A 327 -5.28 -11.85 -5.08
N GLU A 328 -5.45 -10.72 -5.78
CA GLU A 328 -5.07 -10.58 -7.19
C GLU A 328 -3.55 -10.54 -7.33
N ALA A 329 -3.05 -10.69 -8.56
CA ALA A 329 -1.62 -10.62 -8.84
C ALA A 329 -1.29 -9.49 -9.81
N LEU A 330 -0.22 -8.74 -9.53
CA LEU A 330 0.44 -7.89 -10.51
C LEU A 330 1.55 -8.69 -11.18
N ALA A 331 1.43 -8.94 -12.49
CA ALA A 331 2.50 -9.50 -13.29
C ALA A 331 3.38 -8.39 -13.86
N VAL A 332 4.68 -8.47 -13.60
CA VAL A 332 5.71 -7.58 -14.13
C VAL A 332 6.65 -8.42 -15.00
N ILE A 333 6.61 -8.22 -16.31
CA ILE A 333 7.52 -8.88 -17.26
C ILE A 333 8.65 -7.91 -17.56
N MET A 334 9.89 -8.40 -17.48
CA MET A 334 11.10 -7.65 -17.83
C MET A 334 11.93 -8.48 -18.81
N LEU A 335 12.06 -8.02 -20.05
CA LEU A 335 12.88 -8.62 -21.09
C LEU A 335 14.13 -7.78 -21.38
N ASN A 336 15.25 -8.46 -21.56
CA ASN A 336 16.48 -7.89 -22.05
C ASN A 336 16.54 -7.98 -23.59
N GLY A 337 17.31 -7.09 -24.22
CA GLY A 337 17.62 -7.20 -25.65
C GLY A 337 16.48 -6.84 -26.61
N THR A 338 15.33 -6.35 -26.12
CA THR A 338 14.23 -5.87 -26.98
C THR A 338 14.61 -4.59 -27.73
N ALA A 339 13.99 -4.39 -28.89
CA ALA A 339 14.26 -3.24 -29.74
C ALA A 339 13.21 -2.13 -29.57
N ASP A 340 13.65 -0.87 -29.60
CA ASP A 340 12.77 0.31 -29.58
C ASP A 340 11.72 0.26 -30.71
N GLY A 341 10.48 0.64 -30.38
CA GLY A 341 9.30 0.50 -31.23
C GLY A 341 8.71 -0.92 -31.33
N GLY A 342 9.31 -1.93 -30.68
CA GLY A 342 8.73 -3.26 -30.53
C GLY A 342 7.50 -3.27 -29.63
N VAL A 343 6.53 -4.13 -29.94
CA VAL A 343 5.35 -4.40 -29.10
C VAL A 343 5.14 -5.90 -29.12
N HIS A 344 5.34 -6.54 -27.98
CA HIS A 344 5.45 -7.99 -27.88
C HIS A 344 4.30 -8.55 -27.03
N PRO A 345 3.24 -9.11 -27.64
CA PRO A 345 2.15 -9.75 -26.91
C PRO A 345 2.65 -10.92 -26.08
N GLY A 346 2.09 -11.12 -24.90
CA GLY A 346 2.40 -12.25 -24.03
C GLY A 346 1.15 -12.98 -23.58
N HIS A 347 1.26 -14.28 -23.32
CA HIS A 347 0.16 -15.10 -22.81
C HIS A 347 0.64 -16.13 -21.78
N ILE A 348 -0.22 -16.48 -20.83
CA ILE A 348 -0.13 -17.74 -20.07
C ILE A 348 -0.88 -18.82 -20.87
N HIS A 349 -0.25 -19.96 -21.06
CA HIS A 349 -0.79 -21.16 -21.68
C HIS A 349 -0.91 -22.30 -20.67
N ALA A 350 -1.78 -23.26 -20.94
CA ALA A 350 -1.90 -24.50 -20.15
C ALA A 350 -0.79 -25.52 -20.47
N ASN A 351 -0.55 -26.45 -19.54
CA ASN A 351 0.49 -27.48 -19.58
C ASN A 351 1.92 -26.90 -19.50
N SER A 352 2.95 -27.71 -19.69
CA SER A 352 4.32 -27.20 -19.84
C SER A 352 4.59 -26.69 -21.25
N ALA A 353 5.64 -25.87 -21.40
CA ALA A 353 6.10 -25.32 -22.67
C ALA A 353 6.40 -26.42 -23.70
N ALA A 354 6.94 -27.56 -23.26
CA ALA A 354 7.26 -28.71 -24.09
C ALA A 354 6.01 -29.43 -24.65
N GLU A 355 4.94 -29.50 -23.86
CA GLU A 355 3.68 -30.10 -24.27
C GLU A 355 2.84 -29.15 -25.12
N GLY A 356 2.91 -27.86 -24.79
CA GLY A 356 2.08 -26.80 -25.34
C GLY A 356 0.63 -26.87 -24.87
N GLY A 357 -0.10 -25.78 -25.06
CA GLY A 357 -1.51 -25.74 -24.67
C GLY A 357 -2.26 -24.52 -25.13
N ASP A 358 -3.56 -24.51 -24.79
CA ASP A 358 -4.45 -23.39 -25.07
C ASP A 358 -4.06 -22.16 -24.21
N ILE A 359 -4.38 -20.97 -24.70
CA ILE A 359 -4.19 -19.71 -23.96
C ILE A 359 -5.19 -19.66 -22.81
N LEU A 360 -4.68 -19.39 -21.61
CA LEU A 360 -5.44 -19.18 -20.39
C LEU A 360 -5.64 -17.69 -20.09
N PHE A 361 -4.58 -16.89 -20.27
CA PHE A 361 -4.57 -15.47 -19.92
C PHE A 361 -3.74 -14.66 -20.91
N THR A 362 -4.21 -13.46 -21.25
CA THR A 362 -3.50 -12.52 -22.12
C THR A 362 -2.92 -11.35 -21.32
N PHE A 363 -1.61 -11.15 -21.40
CA PHE A 363 -0.94 -10.01 -20.75
C PHE A 363 -1.09 -8.72 -21.57
N ASN A 364 -0.86 -7.58 -20.91
CA ASN A 364 -0.43 -6.38 -21.62
C ASN A 364 0.85 -6.67 -22.39
N SER A 365 0.96 -6.11 -23.60
CA SER A 365 2.14 -6.32 -24.45
C SER A 365 3.39 -5.68 -23.83
N VAL A 366 4.53 -6.38 -23.89
CA VAL A 366 5.84 -5.83 -23.51
C VAL A 366 6.23 -4.71 -24.46
N VAL A 367 6.56 -3.55 -23.90
CA VAL A 367 7.01 -2.37 -24.66
C VAL A 367 8.49 -2.55 -24.98
N GLY A 368 8.83 -2.72 -26.26
CA GLY A 368 10.20 -3.06 -26.68
C GLY A 368 11.25 -1.99 -26.35
N ALA A 369 10.85 -0.73 -26.17
CA ALA A 369 11.75 0.35 -25.76
C ALA A 369 12.27 0.19 -24.33
N THR A 370 11.43 -0.33 -23.43
CA THR A 370 11.76 -0.51 -22.00
C THR A 370 12.01 -1.97 -21.64
N GLY A 371 11.57 -2.90 -22.49
CA GLY A 371 11.54 -4.33 -22.18
C GLY A 371 10.49 -4.70 -21.13
N MET A 372 9.60 -3.78 -20.75
CA MET A 372 8.70 -3.98 -19.61
C MET A 372 7.22 -4.14 -20.00
N SER A 373 6.50 -4.95 -19.23
CA SER A 373 5.04 -4.98 -19.17
C SER A 373 4.58 -5.08 -17.72
N LYS A 374 3.46 -4.44 -17.38
CA LYS A 374 2.75 -4.59 -16.11
C LYS A 374 1.29 -4.96 -16.40
N THR A 375 0.76 -6.01 -15.79
CA THR A 375 -0.63 -6.46 -16.01
C THR A 375 -1.25 -6.89 -14.68
N ASN A 376 -2.46 -6.42 -14.37
CA ASN A 376 -3.24 -6.94 -13.25
C ASN A 376 -3.93 -8.25 -13.63
N ILE A 377 -3.96 -9.23 -12.72
CA ILE A 377 -4.55 -10.55 -12.92
C ILE A 377 -5.55 -10.83 -11.80
N ALA A 378 -6.83 -10.73 -12.15
CA ALA A 378 -7.97 -11.09 -11.30
C ALA A 378 -8.73 -12.31 -11.81
N SER A 379 -8.68 -12.55 -13.13
CA SER A 379 -9.33 -13.67 -13.81
C SER A 379 -8.59 -14.05 -15.08
N LEU A 380 -8.81 -15.29 -15.54
CA LEU A 380 -8.45 -15.76 -16.88
C LEU A 380 -9.30 -15.07 -17.96
N ASP A 381 -8.93 -15.28 -19.23
CA ASP A 381 -9.63 -14.73 -20.40
C ASP A 381 -11.08 -15.26 -20.55
N ASP A 382 -11.42 -16.34 -19.83
CA ASP A 382 -12.76 -16.93 -19.79
C ASP A 382 -13.59 -16.53 -18.55
N ASP A 383 -13.17 -15.47 -17.85
CA ASP A 383 -13.75 -14.94 -16.61
C ASP A 383 -13.61 -15.88 -15.39
N THR A 384 -12.83 -16.96 -15.47
CA THR A 384 -12.51 -17.79 -14.30
C THR A 384 -11.62 -17.00 -13.35
N VAL A 385 -12.05 -16.84 -12.10
CA VAL A 385 -11.25 -16.17 -11.04
C VAL A 385 -9.89 -16.84 -10.92
N PHE A 386 -8.84 -16.02 -11.02
CA PHE A 386 -7.46 -16.48 -11.05
C PHE A 386 -6.57 -15.39 -10.48
N GLY A 387 -6.03 -15.63 -9.28
CA GLY A 387 -5.18 -14.69 -8.54
C GLY A 387 -3.81 -15.28 -8.22
N TYR A 388 -3.14 -14.68 -7.24
CA TYR A 388 -1.77 -15.02 -6.88
C TYR A 388 -1.58 -16.49 -6.49
N ASP A 389 -2.42 -17.01 -5.59
CA ASP A 389 -2.39 -18.42 -5.18
C ASP A 389 -2.56 -19.40 -6.35
N ASN A 390 -3.29 -18.99 -7.40
CA ASN A 390 -3.49 -19.83 -8.57
C ASN A 390 -2.24 -19.87 -9.45
N ILE A 391 -1.50 -18.77 -9.56
CA ILE A 391 -0.23 -18.72 -10.30
C ILE A 391 0.78 -19.72 -9.71
N LEU A 392 0.85 -19.83 -8.38
CA LEU A 392 1.79 -20.75 -7.72
C LEU A 392 1.54 -22.23 -8.01
N THR A 393 0.35 -22.58 -8.50
CA THR A 393 -0.08 -23.97 -8.69
C THR A 393 -0.58 -24.28 -10.08
N VAL A 394 -0.55 -23.29 -11.00
CA VAL A 394 -1.00 -23.48 -12.37
C VAL A 394 -0.06 -24.44 -13.09
N ASP A 395 -0.63 -25.41 -13.78
CA ASP A 395 0.08 -26.18 -14.79
C ASP A 395 0.09 -25.33 -16.07
N GLY A 396 1.09 -24.48 -16.19
CA GLY A 396 1.15 -23.48 -17.25
C GLY A 396 2.55 -23.00 -17.58
N TYR A 397 2.63 -22.26 -18.69
CA TYR A 397 3.86 -21.63 -19.19
C TYR A 397 3.55 -20.31 -19.87
N ILE A 398 4.54 -19.45 -20.03
CA ILE A 398 4.41 -18.14 -20.66
C ILE A 398 5.09 -18.15 -22.01
N ASN A 399 4.42 -17.53 -22.98
CA ASN A 399 4.99 -17.18 -24.28
C ASN A 399 5.00 -15.67 -24.46
N ILE A 400 6.11 -15.13 -24.94
CA ILE A 400 6.18 -13.77 -25.48
C ILE A 400 6.45 -13.83 -26.99
N HIS A 401 5.58 -13.20 -27.76
CA HIS A 401 5.61 -13.21 -29.22
C HIS A 401 6.39 -12.02 -29.79
N LEU A 402 6.94 -12.19 -30.99
CA LEU A 402 7.66 -11.11 -31.67
C LEU A 402 6.77 -9.89 -31.93
N SER A 403 5.54 -10.08 -32.41
CA SER A 403 4.55 -9.02 -32.59
C SER A 403 3.16 -9.61 -32.84
N ALA A 404 2.12 -8.76 -32.78
CA ALA A 404 0.76 -9.17 -33.11
C ALA A 404 0.60 -9.68 -34.57
N ASP A 405 1.44 -9.20 -35.49
CA ASP A 405 1.46 -9.67 -36.89
C ASP A 405 2.28 -10.95 -37.08
N ASN A 406 3.10 -11.32 -36.09
CA ASN A 406 3.96 -12.51 -36.13
C ASN A 406 3.91 -13.29 -34.81
N LEU A 407 2.72 -13.80 -34.47
CA LEU A 407 2.51 -14.66 -33.31
C LEU A 407 3.22 -16.02 -33.42
N GLY A 408 3.66 -16.43 -34.61
CA GLY A 408 4.38 -17.69 -34.81
C GLY A 408 5.85 -17.64 -34.42
N SER A 409 6.41 -16.44 -34.19
CA SER A 409 7.78 -16.27 -33.71
C SER A 409 7.78 -15.90 -32.23
N LEU A 410 8.53 -16.65 -31.43
CA LEU A 410 8.63 -16.47 -29.98
C LEU A 410 9.96 -15.81 -29.65
N ILE A 411 9.92 -14.78 -28.80
CA ILE A 411 11.12 -14.08 -28.35
C ILE A 411 11.58 -14.57 -26.98
N ALA A 412 10.65 -14.96 -26.09
CA ALA A 412 10.94 -15.53 -24.79
C ALA A 412 9.85 -16.52 -24.36
N GLN A 413 10.20 -17.53 -23.58
CA GLN A 413 9.29 -18.56 -23.07
C GLN A 413 9.79 -19.09 -21.72
N GLY A 414 8.88 -19.48 -20.83
CA GLY A 414 9.27 -20.17 -19.59
C GLY A 414 8.08 -20.81 -18.88
N ASP A 415 8.33 -21.95 -18.25
CA ASP A 415 7.36 -22.65 -17.40
C ASP A 415 7.09 -21.87 -16.10
N ILE A 416 5.86 -21.98 -15.58
CA ILE A 416 5.43 -21.31 -14.35
C ILE A 416 4.65 -22.27 -13.44
N GLY A 417 4.44 -21.86 -12.19
CA GLY A 417 3.59 -22.59 -11.25
C GLY A 417 4.09 -24.01 -10.99
N ALA A 418 3.27 -25.01 -11.31
CA ALA A 418 3.59 -26.42 -11.10
C ALA A 418 4.72 -26.93 -12.01
N ASN A 419 5.01 -26.23 -13.11
CA ASN A 419 6.03 -26.60 -14.09
C ASN A 419 7.37 -25.88 -13.84
N ASP A 420 7.41 -24.95 -12.90
CA ASP A 420 8.62 -24.22 -12.57
C ASP A 420 9.73 -25.17 -12.07
N GLY A 421 10.92 -25.03 -12.66
CA GLY A 421 12.04 -25.93 -12.42
C GLY A 421 11.99 -27.27 -13.18
N GLU A 422 10.98 -27.53 -14.01
CA GLU A 422 11.02 -28.67 -14.95
C GLU A 422 12.03 -28.44 -16.09
N ASP A 423 12.35 -27.18 -16.42
CA ASP A 423 13.37 -26.80 -17.42
C ASP A 423 14.83 -26.90 -16.90
N GLU A 424 15.05 -27.05 -15.58
CA GLU A 424 16.36 -27.47 -15.04
C GLU A 424 16.62 -28.98 -15.19
N MET A 425 15.65 -29.74 -15.70
CA MET A 425 15.92 -31.06 -16.27
C MET A 425 16.36 -30.88 -17.72
N GLY A 426 17.59 -30.41 -17.92
CA GLY A 426 18.20 -30.22 -19.24
C GLY A 426 17.94 -31.41 -20.16
N GLU A 427 17.91 -31.19 -21.48
CA GLU A 427 17.73 -32.26 -22.49
C GLU A 427 18.39 -33.56 -22.03
N ALA A 428 17.61 -34.65 -21.93
CA ALA A 428 18.12 -35.89 -21.39
C ALA A 428 19.39 -36.33 -22.15
N ILE A 429 20.55 -36.30 -21.49
CA ILE A 429 21.83 -36.66 -22.12
C ILE A 429 21.79 -38.16 -22.43
N ASN A 430 21.84 -38.51 -23.72
CA ASN A 430 21.75 -39.90 -24.17
C ASN A 430 23.14 -40.54 -24.35
N PHE A 431 23.28 -41.75 -23.82
CA PHE A 431 24.38 -42.66 -24.07
C PHE A 431 23.90 -43.85 -24.89
N ASP A 432 24.48 -44.08 -26.06
CA ASP A 432 24.31 -45.33 -26.79
C ASP A 432 25.27 -46.38 -26.23
N VAL A 433 24.72 -47.45 -25.66
CA VAL A 433 25.49 -48.50 -24.97
C VAL A 433 25.42 -49.80 -25.76
N THR A 434 26.56 -50.22 -26.32
CA THR A 434 26.71 -51.52 -27.00
C THR A 434 27.72 -52.41 -26.27
N ASN A 435 27.94 -53.64 -26.74
CA ASN A 435 28.98 -54.51 -26.20
C ASN A 435 29.98 -54.97 -27.26
N ASN A 436 31.25 -55.10 -26.86
CA ASN A 436 32.28 -55.77 -27.65
C ASN A 436 32.65 -57.10 -26.97
N GLY A 437 32.07 -58.18 -27.50
CA GLY A 437 32.23 -59.53 -26.94
C GLY A 437 31.71 -59.61 -25.50
N VAL A 438 32.51 -60.23 -24.62
CA VAL A 438 32.17 -60.46 -23.20
C VAL A 438 32.98 -59.61 -22.22
N THR A 439 33.68 -58.61 -22.74
CA THR A 439 34.71 -57.87 -22.00
C THR A 439 34.36 -56.42 -21.73
N THR A 440 33.68 -55.72 -22.64
CA THR A 440 33.48 -54.27 -22.55
C THR A 440 32.09 -53.85 -23.00
N TYR A 441 31.48 -52.92 -22.25
CA TYR A 441 30.48 -52.01 -22.81
C TYR A 441 31.20 -50.92 -23.59
N VAL A 442 30.61 -50.48 -24.69
CA VAL A 442 31.11 -49.39 -25.55
C VAL A 442 30.07 -48.28 -25.53
N PHE A 443 30.49 -47.09 -25.13
CA PHE A 443 29.63 -45.91 -24.97
C PHE A 443 29.86 -44.90 -26.08
N ASN A 444 28.77 -44.35 -26.60
CA ASN A 444 28.79 -43.18 -27.49
C ASN A 444 27.81 -42.12 -26.99
N SER A 445 28.15 -40.85 -27.12
CA SER A 445 27.32 -39.67 -26.86
C SER A 445 27.92 -38.47 -27.61
N ASP A 446 27.39 -37.27 -27.44
CA ASP A 446 27.99 -36.07 -28.06
C ASP A 446 29.45 -35.82 -27.64
N ASN A 447 29.85 -36.32 -26.46
CA ASN A 447 31.19 -36.13 -25.89
C ASN A 447 31.98 -37.45 -25.69
N LEU A 448 31.43 -38.60 -26.10
CA LEU A 448 32.12 -39.91 -26.04
C LEU A 448 31.99 -40.60 -27.40
N ASP A 449 33.10 -41.10 -27.94
CA ASP A 449 33.12 -41.83 -29.23
C ASP A 449 33.83 -43.17 -29.05
N GLY A 450 33.05 -44.25 -28.93
CA GLY A 450 33.55 -45.61 -28.86
C GLY A 450 34.33 -45.96 -27.58
N GLU A 451 34.09 -45.26 -26.47
CA GLU A 451 34.84 -45.47 -25.23
C GLU A 451 34.47 -46.79 -24.53
N GLU A 452 35.48 -47.58 -24.15
CA GLU A 452 35.30 -48.91 -23.55
C GLU A 452 35.29 -48.84 -22.02
N ASN A 453 34.15 -49.22 -21.40
CA ASN A 453 33.93 -49.16 -19.96
C ASN A 453 34.41 -47.83 -19.29
N PRO A 454 34.03 -46.64 -19.79
CA PRO A 454 34.46 -45.37 -19.19
C PRO A 454 33.86 -45.18 -17.80
N ASP A 455 34.55 -44.44 -16.93
CA ASP A 455 33.89 -43.83 -15.79
C ASP A 455 33.00 -42.68 -16.29
N LEU A 456 31.79 -42.57 -15.76
CA LEU A 456 30.83 -41.53 -16.11
C LEU A 456 30.78 -40.48 -15.00
N THR A 457 30.46 -39.24 -15.38
CA THR A 457 30.14 -38.17 -14.43
C THR A 457 28.75 -37.66 -14.76
N LEU A 458 27.83 -37.74 -13.80
CA LEU A 458 26.44 -37.32 -13.92
C LEU A 458 26.14 -36.26 -12.86
N THR A 459 25.21 -35.36 -13.16
CA THR A 459 24.81 -34.27 -12.26
C THR A 459 23.49 -34.63 -11.56
N ARG A 460 23.34 -34.27 -10.28
CA ARG A 460 22.06 -34.38 -9.55
C ARG A 460 20.99 -33.51 -10.20
N GLY A 461 19.73 -33.94 -10.18
CA GLY A 461 18.62 -33.24 -10.85
C GLY A 461 18.54 -33.51 -12.35
N GLN A 462 19.64 -33.86 -13.01
CA GLN A 462 19.70 -34.12 -14.45
C GLN A 462 19.12 -35.49 -14.82
N THR A 463 18.46 -35.57 -15.98
CA THR A 463 18.02 -36.84 -16.60
C THR A 463 19.05 -37.33 -17.61
N TYR A 464 19.33 -38.63 -17.55
CA TYR A 464 20.17 -39.35 -18.51
C TYR A 464 19.42 -40.53 -19.11
N THR A 465 19.70 -40.84 -20.37
CA THR A 465 19.20 -42.06 -21.01
C THR A 465 20.37 -42.94 -21.46
N PHE A 466 20.20 -44.25 -21.35
CA PHE A 466 21.12 -45.25 -21.87
C PHE A 466 20.36 -46.12 -22.86
N ALA A 467 20.55 -45.88 -24.15
CA ALA A 467 20.02 -46.72 -25.22
C ALA A 467 20.86 -48.00 -25.31
N VAL A 468 20.45 -49.03 -24.57
CA VAL A 468 21.19 -50.30 -24.48
C VAL A 468 20.87 -51.18 -25.67
N ASN A 469 21.88 -51.57 -26.43
CA ASN A 469 21.84 -52.60 -27.46
C ASN A 469 23.00 -53.57 -27.23
N ALA A 470 22.86 -54.38 -26.17
CA ALA A 470 23.92 -55.24 -25.65
C ALA A 470 23.35 -56.62 -25.29
N SER A 471 22.74 -57.31 -26.26
CA SER A 471 22.05 -58.58 -26.05
C SER A 471 22.93 -59.63 -25.34
N GLY A 472 22.47 -60.16 -24.21
CA GLY A 472 23.24 -61.09 -23.35
C GLY A 472 24.08 -60.39 -22.28
N HIS A 473 24.05 -59.05 -22.22
CA HIS A 473 24.77 -58.21 -21.29
C HIS A 473 23.81 -57.20 -20.61
N PRO A 474 23.08 -57.63 -19.57
CA PRO A 474 22.20 -56.75 -18.79
C PRO A 474 22.95 -55.60 -18.14
N PHE A 475 22.56 -54.36 -18.39
CA PHE A 475 23.18 -53.14 -17.86
C PHE A 475 22.48 -52.67 -16.58
N PHE A 476 23.15 -52.77 -15.43
CA PHE A 476 22.60 -52.36 -14.14
C PHE A 476 23.32 -51.13 -13.58
N ILE A 477 22.58 -50.16 -13.06
CA ILE A 477 23.07 -49.11 -12.16
C ILE A 477 22.95 -49.60 -10.71
N LYS A 478 24.02 -49.41 -9.92
CA LYS A 478 24.22 -50.09 -8.64
C LYS A 478 24.93 -49.23 -7.60
N THR A 479 24.63 -49.49 -6.32
CA THR A 479 25.32 -48.84 -5.18
C THR A 479 26.64 -49.49 -4.81
N VAL A 480 26.87 -50.74 -5.23
CA VAL A 480 28.13 -51.47 -4.99
C VAL A 480 28.52 -52.21 -6.26
N GLN A 481 29.74 -52.00 -6.73
CA GLN A 481 30.29 -52.64 -7.91
C GLN A 481 30.28 -54.17 -7.78
N GLY A 482 29.78 -54.88 -8.80
CA GLY A 482 29.86 -56.34 -8.87
C GLY A 482 28.89 -56.99 -9.87
N ASN A 483 29.21 -58.20 -10.32
CA ASN A 483 28.49 -58.96 -11.36
C ASN A 483 27.39 -59.88 -10.81
N SER A 484 26.42 -59.28 -10.12
CA SER A 484 25.17 -59.93 -9.73
C SER A 484 24.04 -58.91 -9.73
N GLN A 485 22.80 -59.32 -9.46
CA GLN A 485 21.67 -58.40 -9.29
C GLN A 485 21.60 -57.77 -7.88
N ALA A 486 22.48 -58.15 -6.96
CA ALA A 486 22.49 -57.53 -5.63
C ALA A 486 22.96 -56.08 -5.71
N ASN A 487 22.40 -55.20 -4.87
CA ASN A 487 22.75 -53.78 -4.79
C ASN A 487 22.35 -52.96 -6.03
N SER A 488 21.30 -53.36 -6.76
CA SER A 488 20.68 -52.48 -7.75
C SER A 488 20.25 -51.15 -7.11
N TYR A 489 20.51 -50.06 -7.81
CA TYR A 489 20.02 -48.73 -7.46
C TYR A 489 18.85 -48.42 -8.39
N ASP A 490 17.63 -48.45 -7.85
CA ASP A 490 16.39 -48.31 -8.63
C ASP A 490 15.70 -46.96 -8.40
N THR A 491 16.18 -46.13 -7.46
CA THR A 491 15.64 -44.78 -7.23
C THR A 491 15.98 -43.90 -8.42
N GLY A 492 14.97 -43.35 -9.10
CA GLY A 492 15.15 -42.53 -10.30
C GLY A 492 15.51 -43.32 -11.56
N VAL A 493 15.68 -44.66 -11.48
CA VAL A 493 16.07 -45.50 -12.63
C VAL A 493 14.88 -46.33 -13.12
N THR A 494 14.58 -46.26 -14.42
CA THR A 494 13.61 -47.13 -15.08
C THR A 494 14.32 -48.15 -15.97
N ASN A 495 13.70 -49.33 -16.15
CA ASN A 495 14.22 -50.41 -16.99
C ASN A 495 15.64 -50.92 -16.60
N ASN A 496 16.02 -50.74 -15.33
CA ASN A 496 17.34 -51.15 -14.82
C ASN A 496 17.61 -52.63 -15.11
N GLY A 497 18.77 -52.95 -15.67
CA GLY A 497 19.11 -54.30 -16.12
C GLY A 497 18.73 -54.61 -17.57
N ALA A 498 18.27 -53.64 -18.35
CA ALA A 498 18.02 -53.85 -19.77
C ALA A 498 19.28 -54.34 -20.51
N GLN A 499 19.08 -55.25 -21.46
CA GLN A 499 20.12 -55.68 -22.42
C GLN A 499 19.77 -55.28 -23.85
N ASP A 500 18.54 -54.78 -24.06
CA ASP A 500 17.99 -54.23 -25.29
C ASP A 500 16.87 -53.26 -24.90
N GLY A 501 16.96 -51.99 -25.32
CA GLY A 501 16.03 -50.91 -24.96
C GLY A 501 16.66 -49.81 -24.09
N THR A 502 15.86 -48.78 -23.78
CA THR A 502 16.33 -47.59 -23.07
C THR A 502 16.19 -47.73 -21.56
N ILE A 503 17.25 -47.40 -20.82
CA ILE A 503 17.24 -47.16 -19.37
C ILE A 503 17.21 -45.65 -19.17
N THR A 504 16.26 -45.13 -18.40
CA THR A 504 16.24 -43.71 -18.02
C THR A 504 16.67 -43.59 -16.57
N PHE A 505 17.60 -42.68 -16.28
CA PHE A 505 18.03 -42.34 -14.94
C PHE A 505 17.83 -40.85 -14.69
N VAL A 506 16.80 -40.51 -13.92
CA VAL A 506 16.61 -39.18 -13.33
C VAL A 506 17.42 -39.17 -12.03
N VAL A 507 18.53 -38.44 -11.97
CA VAL A 507 19.44 -38.49 -10.82
C VAL A 507 18.82 -37.74 -9.64
N PRO A 508 18.44 -38.43 -8.54
CA PRO A 508 17.83 -37.74 -7.40
C PRO A 508 18.77 -36.72 -6.77
N LEU A 509 18.22 -35.63 -6.21
CA LEU A 509 19.00 -34.64 -5.45
C LEU A 509 19.70 -35.23 -4.22
N ASP A 510 19.25 -36.40 -3.72
CA ASP A 510 19.86 -37.13 -2.62
C ASP A 510 20.68 -38.36 -3.08
N ALA A 511 21.00 -38.46 -4.37
CA ALA A 511 21.80 -39.56 -4.90
C ALA A 511 23.18 -39.63 -4.23
N PRO A 512 23.72 -40.84 -3.94
CA PRO A 512 25.09 -40.99 -3.42
C PRO A 512 26.13 -40.42 -4.40
N ASP A 513 27.22 -39.84 -3.88
CA ASP A 513 28.34 -39.31 -4.71
C ASP A 513 28.97 -40.34 -5.65
N THR A 514 28.76 -41.64 -5.39
CA THR A 514 29.32 -42.73 -6.17
C THR A 514 28.31 -43.84 -6.37
N LEU A 515 28.04 -44.14 -7.64
CA LEU A 515 27.34 -45.31 -8.11
C LEU A 515 28.23 -46.10 -9.09
N PHE A 516 27.74 -47.22 -9.59
CA PHE A 516 28.44 -48.05 -10.55
C PHE A 516 27.49 -48.53 -11.62
N TYR A 517 27.99 -48.77 -12.83
CA TYR A 517 27.31 -49.65 -13.77
C TYR A 517 28.02 -50.99 -13.89
N ASN A 518 27.25 -52.06 -14.08
CA ASN A 518 27.76 -53.42 -14.17
C ASN A 518 26.95 -54.29 -15.13
N CYS A 519 27.64 -55.19 -15.83
CA CYS A 519 26.99 -56.35 -16.43
C CYS A 519 26.65 -57.39 -15.35
N GLN A 520 25.45 -57.97 -15.43
CA GLN A 520 25.06 -59.07 -14.53
C GLN A 520 25.98 -60.28 -14.64
N PHE A 521 26.44 -60.64 -15.84
CA PHE A 521 27.14 -61.91 -16.06
C PHE A 521 28.66 -61.78 -16.15
N HIS A 522 29.16 -60.61 -16.55
CA HIS A 522 30.56 -60.42 -16.90
C HIS A 522 31.22 -59.40 -15.96
N SER A 523 32.10 -59.87 -15.08
CA SER A 523 32.72 -59.05 -14.02
C SER A 523 33.61 -57.91 -14.51
N VAL A 524 34.00 -57.95 -15.78
CA VAL A 524 34.90 -56.95 -16.39
C VAL A 524 34.14 -55.85 -17.13
N MET A 525 32.82 -55.98 -17.31
CA MET A 525 31.97 -54.96 -17.94
C MET A 525 31.38 -54.06 -16.87
N THR A 526 32.13 -53.04 -16.48
CA THR A 526 31.77 -52.15 -15.37
C THR A 526 32.55 -50.85 -15.41
N GLY A 527 31.98 -49.80 -14.83
CA GLY A 527 32.66 -48.54 -14.54
C GLY A 527 32.01 -47.83 -13.35
N THR A 528 32.65 -46.76 -12.91
CA THR A 528 32.18 -45.87 -11.84
C THR A 528 31.28 -44.81 -12.43
N ILE A 529 30.26 -44.40 -11.68
CA ILE A 529 29.43 -43.23 -11.97
C ILE A 529 29.68 -42.24 -10.83
N ASN A 530 30.39 -41.16 -11.12
CA ASN A 530 30.61 -40.06 -10.18
C ASN A 530 29.40 -39.13 -10.26
N ILE A 531 28.73 -38.91 -9.13
CA ILE A 531 27.59 -37.97 -9.05
C ILE A 531 28.11 -36.65 -8.48
N ILE A 532 27.91 -35.57 -9.24
CA ILE A 532 28.29 -34.21 -8.88
C ILE A 532 27.06 -33.29 -8.77
N ASP A 533 27.26 -32.13 -8.19
CA ASP A 533 26.25 -31.05 -8.12
C ASP A 533 26.38 -30.12 -9.33
#